data_AF-A0A2H0N8J5-F1
#
_entry.id   AF-A0A2H0N8J5-F1
#
_cell.length_a   1.000
_cell.length_b   1.000
_cell.length_c   1.000
_cell.angle_alpha   90.00
_cell.angle_beta   90.00
_cell.angle_gamma   90.00
#
_symmetry.space_group_name_H-M   'P 1'
#
loop_
_entity.id
_entity.type
_entity.pdbx_description
1 polymer ?
#
loop_
_entity_poly.entity_id
_entity_poly.type
_entity_poly.pdbx_seq_one_letter_code
_entity_poly.pdbx_strand_id
1 'polypeptide(L)'
;MNYLKNRQGFTLIEMLVVVGIIGVLASLVLVGLGGARDAGADAKRISNLNQIRNSLELYYLRSGSYPDNPPLYKVEAIPGIDKGKIDFSSDNYFYEQKAGSYLIGVTLKAGSAQGVKEGTVNGNDCVSQTFYCLTSE
;
A
#
# COMPACT_ATOMS: atom_id res chain seq x y z
N MET A 1 -25.09 -61.19 14.74
CA MET A 1 -23.78 -61.27 14.06
C MET A 1 -23.16 -59.87 14.11
N ASN A 2 -22.32 -59.55 15.09
CA ASN A 2 -21.74 -58.22 15.23
C ASN A 2 -20.33 -58.21 14.63
N TYR A 3 -20.17 -57.53 13.48
CA TYR A 3 -18.86 -57.27 12.89
C TYR A 3 -18.13 -56.23 13.77
N LEU A 4 -17.14 -56.68 14.53
CA LEU A 4 -16.22 -55.79 15.25
C LEU A 4 -15.40 -55.01 14.21
N LYS A 5 -15.71 -53.72 14.08
CA LYS A 5 -15.06 -52.79 13.17
C LYS A 5 -13.63 -52.56 13.64
N ASN A 6 -12.66 -53.11 12.91
CA ASN A 6 -11.23 -52.99 13.20
C ASN A 6 -10.83 -51.51 13.10
N ARG A 7 -10.44 -50.88 14.22
CA ARG A 7 -9.95 -49.49 14.20
C ARG A 7 -8.45 -49.51 13.88
N GLN A 8 -8.12 -49.16 12.65
CA GLN A 8 -6.73 -48.93 12.24
C GLN A 8 -6.26 -47.59 12.85
N GLY A 9 -5.16 -47.64 13.61
CA GLY A 9 -4.48 -46.45 14.14
C GLY A 9 -3.37 -46.00 13.18
N PHE A 10 -3.06 -44.71 13.20
CA PHE A 10 -1.91 -44.17 12.48
C PHE A 10 -0.60 -44.68 13.07
N THR A 11 0.36 -44.97 12.20
CA THR A 11 1.73 -45.31 12.58
C THR A 11 2.53 -44.05 12.90
N LEU A 12 3.55 -44.18 13.76
CA LEU A 12 4.45 -43.07 14.08
C LEU A 12 5.21 -42.56 12.84
N ILE A 13 5.55 -43.45 11.92
CA ILE A 13 6.24 -43.09 10.68
C ILE A 13 5.35 -42.27 9.74
N GLU A 14 4.04 -42.57 9.69
CA GLU A 14 3.10 -41.77 8.91
C GLU A 14 3.01 -40.33 9.42
N MET A 15 2.97 -40.12 10.74
CA MET A 15 2.98 -38.77 11.30
C MET A 15 4.32 -38.05 11.10
N LEU A 16 5.44 -38.79 11.16
CA LEU A 16 6.78 -38.23 10.93
C LEU A 16 6.94 -37.71 9.49
N VAL A 17 6.49 -38.48 8.50
CA VAL A 17 6.56 -38.07 7.09
C VAL A 17 5.65 -36.86 6.84
N VAL A 18 4.46 -36.81 7.45
CA VAL A 18 3.52 -35.69 7.28
C VAL A 18 4.09 -34.38 7.81
N VAL A 19 4.61 -34.35 9.04
CA VAL A 19 5.20 -33.11 9.58
C VAL A 19 6.47 -32.70 8.83
N GLY A 20 7.21 -33.68 8.29
CA GLY A 20 8.34 -33.44 7.39
C GLY A 20 7.92 -32.72 6.11
N ILE A 21 6.86 -33.20 5.43
CA ILE A 21 6.33 -32.58 4.22
C ILE A 21 5.77 -31.18 4.52
N ILE A 22 5.01 -31.01 5.61
CA ILE A 22 4.47 -29.70 6.02
C ILE A 22 5.61 -28.71 6.28
N GLY A 23 6.70 -29.15 6.93
CA GLY A 23 7.87 -28.30 7.18
C GLY A 23 8.54 -27.81 5.89
N VAL A 24 8.71 -28.70 4.91
CA VAL A 24 9.27 -28.33 3.59
C VAL A 24 8.37 -27.32 2.88
N LEU A 25 7.06 -27.59 2.79
CA LEU A 25 6.10 -26.69 2.12
C LEU A 25 6.01 -25.33 2.83
N ALA A 26 5.99 -25.31 4.17
CA ALA A 26 5.92 -24.07 4.94
C ALA A 26 7.14 -23.17 4.73
N SER A 27 8.34 -23.74 4.63
CA SER A 27 9.57 -22.96 4.39
C SER A 27 9.56 -22.22 3.05
N LEU A 28 9.03 -22.85 1.99
CA LEU A 28 8.92 -22.24 0.67
C LEU A 28 7.94 -21.06 0.66
N VAL A 29 6.82 -21.18 1.37
CA VAL A 29 5.79 -20.14 1.46
C VAL A 29 6.33 -18.87 2.15
N LEU A 30 7.14 -19.03 3.20
CA LEU A 30 7.68 -17.89 3.96
C LEU A 30 8.59 -16.99 3.12
N VAL A 31 9.40 -17.57 2.22
CA VAL A 31 10.30 -16.81 1.35
C VAL A 31 9.53 -15.89 0.38
N GLY A 32 8.36 -16.34 -0.11
CA GLY A 32 7.53 -15.55 -1.03
C GLY A 32 6.72 -14.43 -0.37
N LEU A 33 6.54 -14.45 0.95
CA LEU A 33 5.62 -13.53 1.65
C LEU A 33 6.19 -12.12 1.83
N GLY A 34 7.51 -11.95 1.85
CA GLY A 34 8.17 -10.65 2.03
C GLY A 34 7.80 -9.64 0.94
N GLY A 35 8.03 -10.00 -0.34
CA GLY A 35 7.70 -9.14 -1.47
C GLY A 35 6.20 -8.85 -1.62
N ALA A 36 5.34 -9.83 -1.33
CA ALA A 36 3.89 -9.65 -1.37
C ALA A 36 3.38 -8.64 -0.32
N ARG A 37 3.99 -8.62 0.88
CA ARG A 37 3.66 -7.64 1.93
C ARG A 37 4.05 -6.23 1.53
N ASP A 38 5.24 -6.05 0.96
CA ASP A 38 5.72 -4.74 0.52
C ASP A 38 4.88 -4.21 -0.64
N ALA A 39 4.54 -5.05 -1.62
CA ALA A 39 3.62 -4.70 -2.72
C ALA A 39 2.22 -4.31 -2.21
N GLY A 40 1.68 -5.02 -1.21
CA GLY A 40 0.40 -4.67 -0.58
C GLY A 40 0.44 -3.33 0.16
N ALA A 41 1.56 -3.00 0.80
CA ALA A 41 1.76 -1.70 1.44
C ALA A 41 1.84 -0.56 0.40
N ASP A 42 2.52 -0.78 -0.72
CA ASP A 42 2.61 0.20 -1.82
C ASP A 42 1.26 0.40 -2.52
N ALA A 43 0.49 -0.66 -2.76
CA ALA A 43 -0.87 -0.55 -3.28
C ALA A 43 -1.78 0.30 -2.38
N LYS A 44 -1.62 0.15 -1.05
CA LYS A 44 -2.34 1.00 -0.08
C LYS A 44 -1.94 2.46 -0.18
N ARG A 45 -0.64 2.76 -0.31
CA ARG A 45 -0.13 4.13 -0.49
C ARG A 45 -0.67 4.79 -1.75
N ILE A 46 -0.70 4.06 -2.86
CA ILE A 46 -1.26 4.52 -4.13
C ILE A 46 -2.76 4.82 -4.00
N SER A 47 -3.53 3.91 -3.38
CA SER A 47 -4.98 4.12 -3.16
C SER A 47 -5.25 5.34 -2.29
N ASN A 48 -4.49 5.51 -1.22
CA ASN A 48 -4.55 6.68 -0.35
C ASN A 48 -4.32 7.98 -1.14
N LEU A 49 -3.29 8.02 -1.99
CA LEU A 49 -2.96 9.19 -2.80
C LEU A 49 -4.12 9.61 -3.73
N ASN A 50 -4.75 8.63 -4.39
CA ASN A 50 -5.89 8.87 -5.27
C ASN A 50 -7.11 9.42 -4.52
N GLN A 51 -7.35 8.95 -3.30
CA GLN A 51 -8.43 9.46 -2.46
C GLN A 51 -8.16 10.90 -2.01
N ILE A 52 -6.90 11.24 -1.70
CA ILE A 52 -6.51 12.61 -1.38
C ILE A 52 -6.69 13.52 -2.60
N ARG A 53 -6.29 13.07 -3.81
CA ARG A 53 -6.53 13.80 -5.06
C ARG A 53 -8.00 14.21 -5.18
N ASN A 54 -8.92 13.25 -5.04
CA ASN A 54 -10.36 13.54 -5.10
C ASN A 54 -10.80 14.56 -4.03
N SER A 55 -10.22 14.52 -2.83
CA SER A 55 -10.51 15.50 -1.79
C SER A 55 -10.00 16.91 -2.11
N LEU A 56 -8.85 17.02 -2.81
CA LEU A 56 -8.30 18.29 -3.28
C LEU A 56 -9.19 18.90 -4.38
N GLU A 57 -9.69 18.07 -5.30
CA GLU A 57 -10.65 18.52 -6.31
C GLU A 57 -11.95 19.04 -5.68
N LEU A 58 -12.51 18.31 -4.70
CA LEU A 58 -13.69 18.76 -3.96
C LEU A 58 -13.43 20.06 -3.19
N TYR A 59 -12.22 20.24 -2.65
CA TYR A 59 -11.84 21.49 -2.00
C TYR A 59 -11.78 22.65 -2.99
N TYR A 60 -11.18 22.44 -4.17
CA TYR A 60 -11.11 23.44 -5.22
C TYR A 60 -12.50 23.89 -5.68
N LEU A 61 -13.41 22.93 -5.89
CA LEU A 61 -14.81 23.24 -6.24
C LEU A 61 -15.52 24.12 -5.19
N ARG A 62 -15.11 24.03 -3.91
CA ARG A 62 -15.69 24.81 -2.82
C ARG A 62 -15.02 26.17 -2.61
N SER A 63 -13.70 26.22 -2.72
CA SER A 63 -12.88 27.35 -2.28
C SER A 63 -12.34 28.19 -3.46
N GLY A 64 -12.39 27.67 -4.68
CA GLY A 64 -11.84 28.32 -5.88
C GLY A 64 -10.32 28.28 -5.99
N SER A 65 -9.63 27.66 -5.03
CA SER A 65 -8.17 27.47 -5.02
C SER A 65 -7.80 26.19 -4.29
N TYR A 66 -6.63 25.64 -4.62
CA TYR A 66 -6.03 24.55 -3.85
C TYR A 66 -5.40 25.07 -2.56
N PRO A 67 -5.41 24.30 -1.47
CA PRO A 67 -4.89 24.76 -0.20
C PRO A 67 -3.36 24.89 -0.25
N ASP A 68 -2.77 25.90 0.40
CA ASP A 68 -1.31 26.12 0.37
C ASP A 68 -0.53 25.02 1.08
N ASN A 69 -1.16 24.40 2.08
CA ASN A 69 -0.66 23.21 2.76
C ASN A 69 -1.60 22.04 2.43
N PRO A 70 -1.11 20.78 2.43
CA PRO A 70 -2.01 19.66 2.28
C PRO A 70 -3.08 19.81 3.36
N PRO A 71 -4.37 19.68 3.03
CA PRO A 71 -5.39 19.81 4.04
C PRO A 71 -5.11 18.69 5.03
N LEU A 72 -4.52 19.05 6.18
CA LEU A 72 -4.45 18.23 7.39
C LEU A 72 -5.86 17.98 7.95
N TYR A 73 -6.89 18.13 7.10
CA TYR A 73 -8.26 17.85 7.37
C TYR A 73 -8.37 16.34 7.51
N LYS A 74 -7.95 15.89 8.69
CA LYS A 74 -8.38 14.69 9.37
C LYS A 74 -8.72 13.60 8.37
N VAL A 75 -7.72 12.79 8.04
CA VAL A 75 -7.83 11.50 7.35
C VAL A 75 -9.05 10.68 7.84
N GLU A 76 -9.53 11.01 9.02
CA GLU A 76 -10.81 10.62 9.61
C GLU A 76 -12.07 10.75 8.75
N ALA A 77 -12.12 11.68 7.79
CA ALA A 77 -13.31 11.91 6.96
C ALA A 77 -13.27 11.13 5.63
N ILE A 78 -12.17 10.45 5.31
CA ILE A 78 -12.01 9.74 4.04
C ILE A 78 -12.28 8.24 4.28
N PRO A 79 -13.40 7.68 3.77
CA PRO A 79 -13.71 6.27 3.94
C PRO A 79 -12.63 5.38 3.31
N GLY A 80 -12.02 4.50 4.12
CA GLY A 80 -11.01 3.55 3.64
C GLY A 80 -9.55 3.96 3.88
N ILE A 81 -9.29 5.12 4.48
CA ILE A 81 -7.94 5.54 4.86
C ILE A 81 -7.69 5.33 6.35
N ASP A 82 -6.57 4.66 6.69
CA ASP A 82 -6.10 4.54 8.07
C ASP A 82 -5.54 5.89 8.55
N LYS A 83 -6.21 6.48 9.55
CA LYS A 83 -5.96 7.79 10.16
C LYS A 83 -4.54 8.06 10.67
N GLY A 84 -3.73 7.02 10.89
CA GLY A 84 -2.34 7.11 11.36
C GLY A 84 -1.29 6.71 10.33
N LYS A 85 -1.66 6.50 9.06
CA LYS A 85 -0.75 5.99 8.01
C LYS A 85 -0.41 6.99 6.91
N ILE A 86 -1.08 8.13 6.89
CA ILE A 86 -0.73 9.23 6.00
C ILE A 86 -0.20 10.34 6.86
N ASP A 87 1.11 10.51 6.78
CA ASP A 87 1.81 11.58 7.45
C ASP A 87 2.59 12.36 6.38
N PHE A 88 2.04 13.51 5.99
CA PHE A 88 2.69 14.49 5.12
C PHE A 88 3.82 15.25 5.82
N SER A 89 4.00 15.03 7.13
CA SER A 89 5.16 15.45 7.91
C SER A 89 6.26 14.38 7.96
N SER A 90 5.98 13.15 7.49
CA SER A 90 6.98 12.08 7.38
C SER A 90 7.51 12.02 5.95
N ASP A 91 8.78 11.63 5.79
CA ASP A 91 9.54 11.58 4.53
C ASP A 91 8.92 10.77 3.38
N ASN A 92 7.74 10.17 3.58
CA ASN A 92 7.09 9.31 2.61
C ASN A 92 6.01 9.99 1.77
N TYR A 93 5.30 11.02 2.26
CA TYR A 93 4.28 11.72 1.47
C TYR A 93 4.67 13.19 1.32
N PHE A 94 4.44 13.75 0.14
CA PHE A 94 4.74 15.14 -0.16
C PHE A 94 3.59 15.81 -0.88
N TYR A 95 3.49 17.13 -0.68
CA TYR A 95 2.52 18.01 -1.32
C TYR A 95 3.20 19.35 -1.60
N GLU A 96 3.04 19.87 -2.81
CA GLU A 96 3.54 21.18 -3.22
C GLU A 96 2.48 21.87 -4.07
N GLN A 97 2.11 23.10 -3.72
CA GLN A 97 1.17 23.93 -4.49
C GLN A 97 1.93 25.05 -5.18
N LYS A 98 1.66 25.27 -6.47
CA LYS A 98 2.23 26.40 -7.22
C LYS A 98 1.24 26.93 -8.24
N ALA A 99 0.91 28.22 -8.12
CA ALA A 99 0.18 29.00 -9.14
C ALA A 99 -1.15 28.39 -9.59
N GLY A 100 -1.93 27.82 -8.66
CA GLY A 100 -3.23 27.21 -8.97
C GLY A 100 -3.15 25.76 -9.45
N SER A 101 -1.96 25.16 -9.46
CA SER A 101 -1.75 23.73 -9.65
C SER A 101 -1.16 23.12 -8.37
N TYR A 102 -1.36 21.82 -8.17
CA TYR A 102 -0.70 21.07 -7.10
C TYR A 102 0.03 19.85 -7.63
N LEU A 103 0.98 19.40 -6.83
CA LEU A 103 1.60 18.10 -6.94
C LEU A 103 1.54 17.40 -5.60
N ILE A 104 1.20 16.12 -5.63
CA ILE A 104 1.10 15.24 -4.47
C ILE A 104 1.78 13.92 -4.82
N GLY A 105 2.46 13.30 -3.88
CA GLY A 105 3.00 11.96 -4.11
C GLY A 105 3.49 11.25 -2.87
N VAL A 106 3.98 10.03 -3.11
CA VAL A 106 4.41 9.08 -2.08
C VAL A 106 5.62 8.26 -2.50
N THR A 107 6.50 7.94 -1.55
CA THR A 107 7.64 7.04 -1.72
C THR A 107 7.21 5.57 -1.59
N LEU A 108 7.50 4.79 -2.62
CA LEU A 108 7.26 3.34 -2.67
C LEU A 108 8.49 2.58 -2.14
N LYS A 109 8.24 1.48 -1.42
CA LYS A 109 9.30 0.72 -0.74
C LYS A 109 9.84 -0.39 -1.63
N ALA A 110 8.98 -1.06 -2.38
CA ALA A 110 9.43 -1.83 -3.52
C ALA A 110 9.77 -0.81 -4.62
N GLY A 111 10.93 -0.89 -5.26
CA GLY A 111 11.32 -0.04 -6.40
C GLY A 111 10.47 -0.23 -7.66
N SER A 112 9.19 -0.57 -7.49
CA SER A 112 8.18 -0.77 -8.49
C SER A 112 7.49 0.57 -8.75
N ALA A 113 8.20 1.53 -9.36
CA ALA A 113 7.56 2.67 -10.01
C ALA A 113 6.73 2.18 -11.19
N GLN A 114 5.49 1.83 -10.92
CA GLN A 114 4.47 1.62 -11.93
C GLN A 114 3.29 2.52 -11.59
N GLY A 115 3.49 3.83 -11.79
CA GLY A 115 2.37 4.76 -11.75
C GLY A 115 2.75 6.24 -11.78
N VAL A 116 2.33 6.87 -12.90
CA VAL A 116 2.35 8.28 -13.28
C VAL A 116 3.73 8.95 -13.34
N LYS A 117 4.07 9.38 -14.57
CA LYS A 117 5.37 9.86 -15.07
C LYS A 117 5.45 11.38 -15.20
N GLU A 118 4.53 12.14 -14.61
CA GLU A 118 4.41 13.58 -14.86
C GLU A 118 4.31 14.34 -13.54
N GLY A 119 5.22 15.29 -13.32
CA GLY A 119 5.29 16.16 -12.14
C GLY A 119 6.70 16.30 -11.55
N THR A 120 7.01 17.43 -10.89
CA THR A 120 8.29 17.72 -10.21
C THR A 120 8.06 18.04 -8.73
N VAL A 121 8.70 17.31 -7.81
CA VAL A 121 8.64 17.50 -6.35
C VAL A 121 9.90 18.18 -5.86
N ASN A 122 9.83 19.37 -5.24
CA ASN A 122 11.03 20.04 -4.71
C ASN A 122 12.17 20.18 -5.73
N GLY A 123 11.86 20.32 -7.03
CA GLY A 123 12.86 20.35 -8.12
C GLY A 123 13.34 18.99 -8.63
N ASN A 124 12.85 17.87 -8.09
CA ASN A 124 13.11 16.51 -8.58
C ASN A 124 11.91 16.01 -9.40
N ASP A 125 12.12 15.71 -10.67
CA ASP A 125 11.07 15.09 -11.48
C ASP A 125 10.64 13.75 -10.88
N CYS A 126 9.33 13.46 -10.90
CA CYS A 126 8.68 12.20 -10.54
C CYS A 126 9.04 11.06 -11.52
N VAL A 127 10.28 11.07 -12.01
CA VAL A 127 10.87 10.17 -13.00
C VAL A 127 11.83 9.19 -12.30
N SER A 128 12.12 9.38 -11.00
CA SER A 128 12.84 8.40 -10.18
C SER A 128 11.96 7.18 -9.89
N GLN A 129 12.56 5.98 -9.94
CA GLN A 129 11.89 4.68 -9.86
C GLN A 129 11.24 4.35 -8.49
N THR A 130 11.21 5.30 -7.56
CA THR A 130 10.74 5.09 -6.18
C THR A 130 9.56 5.98 -5.80
N PHE A 131 9.08 6.85 -6.69
CA PHE A 131 7.98 7.77 -6.38
C PHE A 131 6.73 7.46 -7.21
N TYR A 132 5.57 7.69 -6.60
CA TYR A 132 4.26 7.73 -7.26
C TYR A 132 3.67 9.11 -7.02
N CYS A 133 3.43 9.87 -8.09
CA CYS A 133 2.97 11.26 -8.03
C CYS A 133 1.66 11.46 -8.79
N LEU A 134 0.88 12.46 -8.41
CA LEU A 134 -0.29 12.95 -9.12
C LEU A 134 -0.24 14.48 -9.12
N THR A 135 -0.73 15.09 -10.19
CA THR A 135 -0.89 16.54 -10.30
C THR A 135 -2.37 16.89 -10.39
N SER A 136 -2.71 18.16 -10.18
CA SER A 136 -3.95 18.72 -10.73
C SER A 136 -3.90 18.58 -12.25
N GLU A 137 -4.82 17.82 -12.84
CA GLU A 137 -5.03 17.83 -14.30
C GLU A 137 -5.52 19.20 -14.80
#